data_AF-T0KKD3-F1
#
_entry.id   AF-T0KKD3-F1
#
_cell.length_a   1.000
_cell.length_b   1.000
_cell.length_c   1.000
_cell.angle_alpha   90.00
_cell.angle_beta   90.00
_cell.angle_gamma   90.00
#
_symmetry.space_group_name_H-M   'P 1'
#
loop_
_entity.id
_entity.type
_entity.pdbx_description
1 polymer ?
#
loop_
_entity_poly.entity_id
_entity_poly.type
_entity_poly.pdbx_seq_one_letter_code
_entity_poly.pdbx_strand_id
1 'polypeptide(L)'
;MNLNLSGTVNVFKLLFKPSLCLPHHTVATFNDLPVPFEKAFEGQNRKCDIRAVVLDKDDCFAVPHTNEVHKPYKERFEQLKAAYPGRRLVIVSNTAGATSYDTSLKLAKELEEATGITVLPHKTKKPGCGSEIMDYFQSHPETGVSHPSQIAVVGDRLTTDMMLANLMGGWGFWIREGVVPPEKKSIFSRLEWRLAAALTSRGYQPAEPQSPFE
;
A
#
# COMPACT_ATOMS: atom_id res chain seq x y z
N MET A 1 21.86 -11.08 -9.65
CA MET A 1 20.97 -9.90 -9.76
C MET A 1 19.57 -10.41 -10.13
N ASN A 2 18.68 -10.62 -9.15
CA ASN A 2 17.28 -10.94 -9.44
C ASN A 2 16.56 -9.64 -9.80
N LEU A 3 16.55 -9.31 -11.09
CA LEU A 3 15.70 -8.25 -11.61
C LEU A 3 14.25 -8.65 -11.33
N ASN A 4 13.53 -7.81 -10.59
CA ASN A 4 12.10 -8.00 -10.33
C ASN A 4 11.35 -7.86 -11.67
N LEU A 5 11.19 -8.98 -12.39
CA LEU A 5 10.56 -9.01 -13.73
C LEU A 5 9.17 -8.36 -13.70
N SER A 6 8.43 -8.55 -12.60
CA SER A 6 7.13 -7.90 -12.37
C SER A 6 7.24 -6.38 -12.21
N GLY A 7 8.29 -5.88 -11.56
CA GLY A 7 8.56 -4.45 -11.44
C GLY A 7 8.92 -3.83 -12.80
N THR A 8 9.81 -4.47 -13.56
CA THR A 8 10.24 -3.98 -14.88
C THR A 8 9.06 -3.94 -15.87
N VAL A 9 8.27 -5.00 -15.97
CA VAL A 9 7.12 -5.07 -16.89
C VAL A 9 6.02 -4.06 -16.51
N ASN A 10 5.76 -3.86 -15.21
CA ASN A 10 4.74 -2.92 -14.78
C ASN A 10 5.20 -1.45 -14.94
N VAL A 11 6.48 -1.15 -14.77
CA VAL A 11 7.00 0.19 -15.07
C VAL A 11 6.80 0.57 -16.55
N PHE A 12 6.92 -0.38 -17.50
CA PHE A 12 6.60 -0.12 -18.90
C PHE A 12 5.13 0.24 -19.15
N LYS A 13 4.18 -0.25 -18.33
CA LYS A 13 2.77 0.13 -18.44
C LYS A 13 2.55 1.63 -18.15
N LEU A 14 3.41 2.24 -17.34
CA LEU A 14 3.31 3.67 -17.01
C LEU A 14 3.60 4.58 -18.20
N LEU A 15 4.30 4.09 -19.24
CA LEU A 15 4.48 4.84 -20.49
C LEU A 15 3.15 5.04 -21.23
N PHE A 16 2.23 4.08 -21.13
CA PHE A 16 0.94 4.11 -21.83
C PHE A 16 -0.23 4.53 -20.93
N LYS A 17 -0.15 4.25 -19.62
CA LYS A 17 -1.16 4.61 -18.61
C LYS A 17 -0.49 5.18 -17.36
N PRO A 18 0.01 6.43 -17.41
CA PRO A 18 0.78 7.00 -16.30
C PRO A 18 -0.06 7.22 -15.04
N SER A 19 -1.39 7.37 -15.16
CA SER A 19 -2.30 7.51 -14.02
C SER A 19 -2.35 6.28 -13.11
N LEU A 20 -1.87 5.12 -13.56
CA LEU A 20 -1.82 3.89 -12.74
C LEU A 20 -0.94 4.04 -11.49
N CYS A 21 0.01 4.97 -11.47
CA CYS A 21 0.83 5.19 -10.28
C CYS A 21 0.31 6.33 -9.40
N LEU A 22 -0.77 7.01 -9.77
CA LEU A 22 -1.28 8.13 -9.00
C LEU A 22 -2.09 7.67 -7.78
N PRO A 23 -1.95 8.36 -6.65
CA PRO A 23 -2.72 8.08 -5.45
C PRO A 23 -4.14 8.63 -5.52
N HIS A 24 -5.05 8.00 -4.79
CA HIS A 24 -6.41 8.51 -4.56
C HIS A 24 -6.44 9.53 -3.42
N HIS A 25 -5.54 9.37 -2.45
CA HIS A 25 -5.34 10.30 -1.35
C HIS A 25 -3.85 10.36 -1.01
N THR A 26 -3.34 11.55 -0.70
CA THR A 26 -1.93 11.77 -0.35
C THR A 26 -1.85 12.40 1.01
N VAL A 27 -0.98 11.85 1.87
CA VAL A 27 -0.65 12.40 3.18
C VAL A 27 0.85 12.63 3.26
N ALA A 28 1.28 13.54 4.14
CA ALA A 28 2.72 13.79 4.30
C ALA A 28 3.39 12.61 4.99
N THR A 29 2.89 12.24 6.17
CA THR A 29 3.45 11.18 7.00
C THR A 29 2.39 10.14 7.39
N PHE A 30 2.82 9.03 7.99
CA PHE A 30 1.90 8.02 8.51
C PHE A 30 0.92 8.60 9.54
N ASN A 31 1.35 9.59 10.34
CA ASN A 31 0.49 10.23 11.35
C ASN A 31 -0.69 11.00 10.76
N ASP A 32 -0.61 11.36 9.49
CA ASP A 32 -1.63 12.14 8.80
C ASP A 32 -2.69 11.25 8.13
N LEU A 33 -2.54 9.91 8.21
CA LEU A 33 -3.50 8.98 7.61
C LEU A 33 -4.91 9.20 8.19
N PRO A 34 -5.94 9.44 7.37
CA PRO A 34 -7.29 9.62 7.87
C PRO A 34 -7.84 8.25 8.31
N VAL A 35 -7.85 7.96 9.61
CA VAL A 35 -8.36 6.67 10.13
C VAL A 35 -9.76 6.87 10.75
N PRO A 36 -10.79 6.10 10.35
CA PRO A 36 -10.83 5.18 9.20
C PRO A 36 -10.76 5.92 7.85
N PHE A 37 -10.37 5.19 6.79
CA PHE A 37 -9.92 5.77 5.50
C PHE A 37 -11.01 6.46 4.68
N GLU A 38 -12.28 6.14 4.92
CA GLU A 38 -13.44 6.79 4.30
C GLU A 38 -13.47 8.29 4.59
N LYS A 39 -12.92 8.73 5.73
CA LYS A 39 -12.79 10.15 6.10
C LYS A 39 -12.05 10.98 5.06
N ALA A 40 -11.16 10.36 4.28
CA ALA A 40 -10.44 11.02 3.20
C ALA A 40 -11.35 11.58 2.10
N PHE A 41 -12.56 11.03 1.98
CA PHE A 41 -13.51 11.30 0.91
C PHE A 41 -14.85 11.83 1.43
N GLU A 42 -14.96 12.11 2.73
CA GLU A 42 -16.14 12.77 3.30
C GLU A 42 -16.42 14.10 2.57
N GLY A 43 -17.69 14.33 2.25
CA GLY A 43 -18.12 15.50 1.47
C GLY A 43 -17.80 15.44 -0.02
N GLN A 44 -17.14 14.39 -0.49
CA GLN A 44 -17.00 14.09 -1.92
C GLN A 44 -18.17 13.18 -2.32
N ASN A 45 -18.74 13.35 -3.52
CA ASN A 45 -19.79 12.47 -4.03
C ASN A 45 -19.23 11.12 -4.51
N ARG A 46 -18.36 10.52 -3.67
CA ARG A 46 -17.61 9.30 -3.95
C ARG A 46 -18.08 8.23 -2.97
N LYS A 47 -18.51 7.10 -3.51
CA LYS A 47 -18.90 5.96 -2.69
C LYS A 47 -17.64 5.19 -2.28
N CYS A 48 -17.26 5.31 -1.02
CA CYS A 48 -16.09 4.66 -0.45
C CYS A 48 -16.51 3.74 0.70
N ASP A 49 -16.21 2.45 0.57
CA ASP A 49 -16.50 1.40 1.57
C ASP A 49 -15.22 0.60 1.76
N ILE A 50 -14.38 0.97 2.73
CA ILE A 50 -13.08 0.33 2.95
C ILE A 50 -13.21 -0.63 4.13
N ARG A 51 -13.14 -1.92 3.82
CA ARG A 51 -13.30 -3.00 4.81
C ARG A 51 -11.97 -3.56 5.30
N ALA A 52 -10.91 -3.42 4.50
CA ALA A 52 -9.59 -3.89 4.85
C ALA A 52 -8.47 -3.00 4.32
N VAL A 53 -7.28 -3.16 4.92
CA VAL A 53 -6.10 -2.35 4.66
C VAL A 53 -4.90 -3.27 4.40
N VAL A 54 -4.23 -3.01 3.29
CA VAL A 54 -2.92 -3.56 2.94
C VAL A 54 -1.88 -2.49 3.26
N LEU A 55 -0.98 -2.79 4.18
CA LEU A 55 0.00 -1.86 4.71
C LEU A 55 1.40 -2.22 4.21
N ASP A 56 2.09 -1.27 3.57
CA ASP A 56 3.52 -1.40 3.34
C ASP A 56 4.33 -1.23 4.64
N LYS A 57 5.57 -1.71 4.66
CA LYS A 57 6.46 -1.66 5.83
C LYS A 57 7.51 -0.55 5.75
N ASP A 58 8.43 -0.70 4.81
CA ASP A 58 9.69 0.06 4.80
C ASP A 58 9.42 1.49 4.33
N ASP A 59 9.80 2.47 5.15
CA ASP A 59 9.55 3.90 4.87
C ASP A 59 8.06 4.31 4.92
N CYS A 60 7.15 3.36 5.14
CA CYS A 60 5.74 3.58 5.45
C CYS A 60 5.52 3.81 6.96
N PHE A 61 5.50 2.75 7.77
CA PHE A 61 5.37 2.86 9.23
C PHE A 61 6.67 2.57 9.99
N ALA A 62 7.65 1.94 9.33
CA ALA A 62 8.92 1.54 9.94
C ALA A 62 10.10 2.18 9.22
N VAL A 63 11.19 2.41 9.95
CA VAL A 63 12.48 2.74 9.32
C VAL A 63 12.88 1.56 8.42
N PRO A 64 13.38 1.78 7.19
CA PRO A 64 13.76 0.68 6.31
C PRO A 64 14.67 -0.34 7.00
N HIS A 65 14.41 -1.62 6.75
CA HIS A 65 15.12 -2.76 7.33
C HIS A 65 14.94 -2.96 8.84
N THR A 66 14.01 -2.23 9.47
CA THR A 66 13.60 -2.48 10.86
C THR A 66 12.18 -3.05 10.89
N ASN A 67 11.83 -3.70 12.01
CA ASN A 67 10.48 -4.20 12.28
C ASN A 67 9.74 -3.33 13.30
N GLU A 68 10.40 -2.33 13.87
CA GLU A 68 9.81 -1.46 14.87
C GLU A 68 8.97 -0.37 14.20
N VAL A 69 7.75 -0.19 14.72
CA VAL A 69 6.94 0.98 14.39
C VAL A 69 7.71 2.23 14.79
N HIS A 70 7.92 3.12 13.82
CA HIS A 70 8.63 4.38 14.05
C HIS A 70 7.99 5.12 15.22
N LYS A 71 8.79 5.52 16.21
CA LYS A 71 8.28 5.98 17.53
C LYS A 71 7.17 7.05 17.43
N PRO A 72 7.29 8.10 16.59
CA PRO A 72 6.22 9.06 16.34
C PRO A 72 4.90 8.48 15.80
N TYR A 73 4.92 7.31 15.17
CA TYR A 73 3.77 6.69 14.49
C TYR A 73 3.02 5.69 15.37
N LYS A 74 3.52 5.37 16.57
CA LYS A 74 2.93 4.34 17.45
C LYS A 74 1.45 4.60 17.77
N GLU A 75 1.09 5.84 18.09
CA GLU A 75 -0.30 6.17 18.42
C GLU A 75 -1.22 5.95 17.21
N ARG A 76 -0.83 6.46 16.03
CA ARG A 76 -1.61 6.29 14.80
C ARG A 76 -1.68 4.82 14.37
N PHE A 77 -0.62 4.05 14.59
CA PHE A 77 -0.57 2.63 14.29
C PHE A 77 -1.56 1.83 15.15
N GLU A 78 -1.68 2.14 16.44
CA GLU A 78 -2.68 1.51 17.32
C GLU A 78 -4.10 1.95 16.95
N GLN A 79 -4.32 3.21 16.55
CA GLN A 79 -5.61 3.66 16.01
C GLN A 79 -5.99 2.88 14.74
N LEU A 80 -5.03 2.63 13.84
CA LEU A 80 -5.23 1.84 12.63
C LEU A 80 -5.61 0.40 12.96
N LYS A 81 -4.91 -0.24 13.91
CA LYS A 81 -5.25 -1.59 14.40
C LYS A 81 -6.63 -1.67 15.02
N ALA A 82 -7.02 -0.64 15.79
CA ALA A 82 -8.35 -0.57 16.40
C ALA A 82 -9.47 -0.40 15.35
N ALA A 83 -9.22 0.37 14.28
CA ALA A 83 -10.18 0.58 13.20
C ALA A 83 -10.33 -0.64 12.27
N TYR A 84 -9.25 -1.39 12.06
CA TYR A 84 -9.22 -2.57 11.19
C TYR A 84 -8.72 -3.81 11.96
N PRO A 85 -9.51 -4.32 12.93
CA PRO A 85 -9.07 -5.40 13.80
C PRO A 85 -8.97 -6.75 13.08
N GLY A 86 -8.18 -7.66 13.66
CA GLY A 86 -8.02 -9.02 13.18
C GLY A 86 -7.40 -9.05 11.78
N ARG A 87 -8.04 -9.78 10.85
CA ARG A 87 -7.54 -9.99 9.49
C ARG A 87 -7.89 -8.87 8.51
N ARG A 88 -8.47 -7.77 8.99
CA ARG A 88 -8.77 -6.58 8.18
C ARG A 88 -7.56 -5.69 7.96
N LEU A 89 -6.47 -5.90 8.69
CA LEU A 89 -5.20 -5.20 8.50
C LEU A 89 -4.12 -6.24 8.22
N VAL A 90 -3.45 -6.12 7.08
CA VAL A 90 -2.41 -7.06 6.64
C VAL A 90 -1.20 -6.29 6.11
N ILE A 91 0.01 -6.76 6.43
CA ILE A 91 1.25 -6.18 5.92
C ILE A 91 1.66 -6.89 4.62
N VAL A 92 2.00 -6.12 3.59
CA VAL A 92 2.59 -6.62 2.35
C VAL A 92 3.89 -5.85 2.06
N SER A 93 5.03 -6.49 2.29
CA SER A 93 6.37 -5.92 2.08
C SER A 93 7.12 -6.65 0.95
N ASN A 94 7.92 -5.92 0.17
CA ASN A 94 8.79 -6.53 -0.85
C ASN A 94 10.03 -7.26 -0.26
N THR A 95 10.14 -7.30 1.07
CA THR A 95 11.15 -8.06 1.83
C THR A 95 10.49 -9.14 2.70
N ALA A 96 9.87 -8.77 3.83
CA ALA A 96 9.18 -9.71 4.72
C ALA A 96 7.94 -10.29 4.06
N GLY A 97 7.83 -11.63 4.01
CA GLY A 97 6.74 -12.34 3.35
C GLY A 97 6.91 -12.53 1.84
N ALA A 98 7.75 -11.73 1.17
CA ALA A 98 8.06 -11.94 -0.24
C ALA A 98 8.97 -13.18 -0.40
N THR A 99 8.42 -14.32 -0.79
CA THR A 99 9.14 -15.62 -0.82
C THR A 99 10.37 -15.66 -1.74
N SER A 100 10.49 -14.71 -2.68
CA SER A 100 11.70 -14.49 -3.49
C SER A 100 12.86 -13.82 -2.73
N TYR A 101 12.61 -13.34 -1.50
CA TYR A 101 13.57 -12.70 -0.61
C TYR A 101 13.57 -13.38 0.78
N ASP A 102 12.40 -13.63 1.34
CA ASP A 102 12.17 -14.28 2.62
C ASP A 102 11.73 -15.74 2.40
N THR A 103 12.65 -16.57 1.89
CA THR A 103 12.36 -17.95 1.46
C THR A 103 11.87 -18.86 2.60
N SER A 104 12.25 -18.56 3.84
CA SER A 104 11.86 -19.30 5.04
C SER A 104 10.72 -18.65 5.83
N LEU A 105 10.22 -17.49 5.36
CA LEU A 105 9.22 -16.66 6.06
C LEU A 105 9.65 -16.22 7.47
N LYS A 106 10.97 -16.18 7.73
CA LYS A 106 11.51 -15.77 9.02
C LYS A 106 11.28 -14.28 9.26
N LEU A 107 11.51 -13.45 8.24
CA LEU A 107 11.31 -12.01 8.36
C LEU A 107 9.83 -11.66 8.54
N ALA A 108 8.94 -12.40 7.86
CA ALA A 108 7.50 -12.31 8.08
C ALA A 108 7.16 -12.59 9.54
N LYS A 109 7.59 -13.72 10.08
CA LYS A 109 7.32 -14.10 11.47
C LYS A 109 7.84 -13.09 12.48
N GLU A 110 9.09 -12.64 12.32
CA GLU A 110 9.68 -11.62 13.21
C GLU A 110 8.90 -10.29 13.18
N LEU A 111 8.35 -9.92 12.02
CA LEU A 111 7.53 -8.73 11.87
C LEU A 111 6.12 -8.90 12.46
N GLU A 112 5.51 -10.08 12.32
CA GLU A 112 4.25 -10.43 12.97
C GLU A 112 4.40 -10.37 14.49
N GLU A 113 5.48 -10.92 15.04
CA GLU A 113 5.79 -10.87 16.47
C GLU A 113 5.99 -9.43 16.97
N ALA A 114 6.62 -8.56 16.18
CA ALA A 114 6.87 -7.17 16.55
C ALA A 114 5.63 -6.28 16.48
N THR A 115 4.68 -6.57 15.58
CA THR A 115 3.55 -5.67 15.26
C THR A 115 2.19 -6.20 15.73
N GLY A 116 2.06 -7.52 15.87
CA GLY A 116 0.80 -8.21 16.07
C GLY A 116 -0.12 -8.21 14.84
N ILE A 117 0.40 -7.87 13.64
CA ILE A 117 -0.35 -7.82 12.39
C ILE A 117 0.15 -8.93 11.47
N THR A 118 -0.77 -9.64 10.80
CA THR A 118 -0.43 -10.67 9.82
C THR A 118 0.41 -10.10 8.67
N VAL A 119 1.47 -10.80 8.29
CA VAL A 119 2.31 -10.48 7.13
C VAL A 119 1.98 -11.48 6.03
N LEU A 120 1.45 -11.00 4.90
CA LEU A 120 1.02 -11.88 3.81
C LEU A 120 2.22 -12.52 3.10
N PRO A 121 2.38 -13.85 3.12
CA PRO A 121 3.34 -14.53 2.27
C PRO A 121 2.91 -14.43 0.82
N HIS A 122 3.82 -14.01 -0.06
CA HIS A 122 3.51 -13.83 -1.48
C HIS A 122 4.71 -14.17 -2.37
N LYS A 123 4.42 -14.69 -3.56
CA LYS A 123 5.40 -15.06 -4.58
C LYS A 123 5.78 -13.87 -5.44
N THR A 124 4.79 -13.07 -5.83
CA THR A 124 5.00 -11.95 -6.74
C THR A 124 5.17 -10.67 -5.95
N LYS A 125 6.30 -9.97 -6.09
CA LYS A 125 6.50 -8.68 -5.41
C LYS A 125 5.49 -7.63 -5.91
N LYS A 126 5.27 -6.60 -5.11
CA LYS A 126 4.53 -5.40 -5.53
C LYS A 126 5.17 -4.81 -6.79
N PRO A 127 4.38 -4.33 -7.77
CA PRO A 127 2.92 -4.17 -7.75
C PRO A 127 2.10 -5.40 -8.19
N GLY A 128 2.69 -6.60 -8.28
CA GLY A 128 2.07 -7.78 -8.92
C GLY A 128 1.30 -8.75 -8.01
N CYS A 129 1.29 -8.58 -6.68
CA CYS A 129 0.64 -9.50 -5.74
C CYS A 129 -0.87 -9.29 -5.53
N GLY A 130 -1.56 -8.51 -6.38
CA GLY A 130 -2.98 -8.21 -6.19
C GLY A 130 -3.88 -9.45 -6.08
N SER A 131 -3.60 -10.51 -6.84
CA SER A 131 -4.33 -11.77 -6.74
C SER A 131 -4.12 -12.47 -5.40
N GLU A 132 -2.89 -12.51 -4.89
CA GLU A 132 -2.55 -13.15 -3.61
C GLU A 132 -3.20 -12.42 -2.43
N ILE A 133 -3.33 -11.09 -2.53
CA ILE A 133 -4.09 -10.27 -1.57
C ILE A 133 -5.58 -10.62 -1.60
N MET A 134 -6.17 -10.72 -2.80
CA MET A 134 -7.58 -11.08 -2.94
C MET A 134 -7.87 -12.51 -2.49
N ASP A 135 -6.96 -13.46 -2.74
CA ASP A 135 -7.08 -14.84 -2.28
C ASP A 135 -7.06 -14.91 -0.74
N TYR A 136 -6.19 -14.12 -0.10
CA TYR A 136 -6.18 -13.99 1.36
C TYR A 136 -7.53 -13.53 1.90
N PHE A 137 -8.09 -12.45 1.35
CA PHE A 137 -9.38 -11.94 1.84
C PHE A 137 -10.56 -12.86 1.54
N GLN A 138 -10.56 -13.54 0.39
CA GLN A 138 -11.57 -14.56 0.06
C GLN A 138 -11.53 -15.75 1.02
N SER A 139 -10.34 -16.14 1.49
CA SER A 139 -10.19 -17.19 2.51
C SER A 139 -10.62 -16.75 3.92
N HIS A 140 -10.91 -15.46 4.11
CA HIS A 140 -11.29 -14.85 5.39
C HIS A 140 -12.58 -14.02 5.24
N PRO A 141 -13.74 -14.67 5.00
CA PRO A 141 -15.00 -13.98 4.75
C PRO A 141 -15.47 -13.11 5.93
N GLU A 142 -14.99 -13.34 7.15
CA GLU A 142 -15.25 -12.49 8.33
C GLU A 142 -14.71 -11.06 8.17
N THR A 143 -13.76 -10.85 7.25
CA THR A 143 -13.28 -9.50 6.89
C THR A 143 -14.37 -8.70 6.17
N GLY A 144 -15.33 -9.38 5.54
CA GLY A 144 -16.37 -8.76 4.71
C GLY A 144 -15.88 -8.28 3.35
N VAL A 145 -14.62 -8.53 2.98
CA VAL A 145 -14.07 -8.14 1.69
C VAL A 145 -14.54 -9.14 0.62
N SER A 146 -15.27 -8.64 -0.38
CA SER A 146 -15.71 -9.40 -1.55
C SER A 146 -15.19 -8.82 -2.86
N HIS A 147 -14.69 -7.58 -2.84
CA HIS A 147 -14.22 -6.87 -4.04
C HIS A 147 -13.02 -5.98 -3.71
N PRO A 148 -12.02 -5.83 -4.61
CA PRO A 148 -10.85 -4.97 -4.38
C PRO A 148 -11.16 -3.50 -4.09
N SER A 149 -12.29 -2.98 -4.56
CA SER A 149 -12.75 -1.62 -4.22
C SER A 149 -13.02 -1.41 -2.73
N GLN A 150 -12.99 -2.49 -1.92
CA GLN A 150 -13.11 -2.46 -0.47
C GLN A 150 -11.77 -2.50 0.26
N ILE A 151 -10.67 -2.47 -0.48
CA ILE A 151 -9.31 -2.54 0.06
C ILE A 151 -8.62 -1.20 -0.13
N ALA A 152 -8.01 -0.69 0.94
CA ALA A 152 -7.06 0.40 0.87
C ALA A 152 -5.62 -0.14 0.91
N VAL A 153 -4.79 0.29 -0.03
CA VAL A 153 -3.33 0.05 -0.02
C VAL A 153 -2.65 1.33 0.44
N VAL A 154 -1.84 1.22 1.51
CA VAL A 154 -1.09 2.32 2.11
C VAL A 154 0.40 2.06 1.91
N GLY A 155 1.13 3.01 1.32
CA GLY A 155 2.58 2.87 1.12
C GLY A 155 3.28 4.15 0.67
N ASP A 156 4.60 4.09 0.57
CA ASP A 156 5.46 5.25 0.30
C ASP A 156 5.84 5.42 -1.18
N ARG A 157 5.61 4.40 -2.02
CA ARG A 157 6.04 4.39 -3.43
C ARG A 157 4.89 4.41 -4.41
N LEU A 158 5.04 5.21 -5.46
CA LEU A 158 4.06 5.31 -6.53
C LEU A 158 4.07 4.08 -7.44
N THR A 159 5.26 3.61 -7.82
CA THR A 159 5.42 2.51 -8.79
C THR A 159 5.23 1.11 -8.21
N THR A 160 5.10 0.99 -6.88
CA THR A 160 4.75 -0.27 -6.21
C THR A 160 3.39 -0.20 -5.54
N ASP A 161 3.19 0.66 -4.56
CA ASP A 161 2.01 0.60 -3.70
C ASP A 161 0.80 1.22 -4.37
N MET A 162 0.95 2.42 -4.94
CA MET A 162 -0.15 3.05 -5.66
C MET A 162 -0.47 2.28 -6.95
N MET A 163 0.56 1.77 -7.62
CA MET A 163 0.36 0.92 -8.79
C MET A 163 -0.33 -0.41 -8.44
N LEU A 164 0.02 -1.04 -7.31
CA LEU A 164 -0.71 -2.21 -6.80
C LEU A 164 -2.18 -1.89 -6.58
N ALA A 165 -2.47 -0.79 -5.87
CA ALA A 165 -3.84 -0.35 -5.58
C ALA A 165 -4.65 -0.20 -6.87
N ASN A 166 -4.12 0.56 -7.83
CA ASN A 166 -4.79 0.85 -9.10
C ASN A 166 -4.93 -0.39 -10.00
N LEU A 167 -3.93 -1.28 -10.04
CA LEU A 167 -4.00 -2.52 -10.82
C LEU A 167 -5.05 -3.50 -10.27
N MET A 168 -5.18 -3.54 -8.95
CA MET A 168 -6.17 -4.35 -8.25
C MET A 168 -7.59 -3.74 -8.35
N GLY A 169 -7.70 -2.43 -8.55
CA GLY A 169 -8.98 -1.71 -8.49
C GLY A 169 -9.39 -1.34 -7.07
N GLY A 170 -8.41 -1.11 -6.19
CA GLY A 170 -8.60 -0.66 -4.81
C GLY A 170 -8.13 0.78 -4.59
N TRP A 171 -8.25 1.26 -3.35
CA TRP A 171 -7.91 2.63 -2.97
C TRP A 171 -6.42 2.77 -2.66
N GLY A 172 -5.80 3.85 -3.13
CA GLY A 172 -4.36 4.10 -2.98
C GLY A 172 -4.11 5.32 -2.08
N PHE A 173 -3.51 5.07 -0.91
CA PHE A 173 -3.13 6.08 0.07
C PHE A 173 -1.60 6.24 0.10
N TRP A 174 -1.12 7.33 -0.46
CA TRP A 174 0.31 7.58 -0.58
C TRP A 174 0.84 8.40 0.59
N ILE A 175 1.85 7.85 1.27
CA ILE A 175 2.65 8.56 2.26
C ILE A 175 3.83 9.18 1.51
N ARG A 176 3.75 10.49 1.29
CA ARG A 176 4.73 11.20 0.44
C ARG A 176 6.11 11.26 1.05
N GLU A 177 6.21 11.58 2.34
CA GLU A 177 7.48 11.86 3.01
C GLU A 177 8.06 10.64 3.72
N GLY A 178 7.22 9.73 4.20
CA GLY A 178 7.63 8.47 4.84
C GLY A 178 8.33 8.68 6.19
N VAL A 179 9.24 7.78 6.56
CA VAL A 179 10.06 7.87 7.78
C VAL A 179 11.43 8.50 7.49
N VAL A 180 11.98 8.20 6.31
CA VAL A 180 13.32 8.62 5.92
C VAL A 180 13.30 10.08 5.43
N PRO A 181 14.21 10.94 5.92
CA PRO A 181 14.31 12.31 5.44
C PRO A 181 14.57 12.43 3.93
N PRO A 182 14.06 13.48 3.24
CA PRO A 182 14.18 13.66 1.79
C PRO A 182 15.61 13.57 1.25
N GLU A 183 16.60 14.04 2.01
CA GLU A 183 18.03 14.01 1.65
C GLU A 183 18.63 12.60 1.62
N LYS A 184 18.01 11.65 2.33
CA LYS A 184 18.39 10.23 2.35
C LYS A 184 17.53 9.38 1.41
N LYS A 185 16.51 9.95 0.79
CA LYS A 185 15.66 9.24 -0.19
C LYS A 185 16.44 8.90 -1.45
N SER A 186 16.09 7.77 -2.04
CA SER A 186 16.64 7.36 -3.33
C SER A 186 16.34 8.41 -4.42
N ILE A 187 17.20 8.47 -5.45
CA ILE A 187 16.94 9.31 -6.64
C ILE A 187 15.59 8.93 -7.26
N PHE A 188 15.25 7.64 -7.24
CA PHE A 188 14.00 7.13 -7.78
C PHE A 188 12.77 7.70 -7.07
N SER A 189 12.75 7.72 -5.73
CA SER A 189 11.67 8.32 -4.94
C SER A 189 11.46 9.81 -5.29
N ARG A 190 12.55 10.56 -5.48
CA ARG A 190 12.47 11.98 -5.88
C ARG A 190 11.94 12.16 -7.31
N LEU A 191 12.24 11.23 -8.21
CA LEU A 191 11.67 11.22 -9.56
C LEU A 191 10.18 10.89 -9.55
N GLU A 192 9.75 9.94 -8.71
CA GLU A 192 8.33 9.62 -8.49
C GLU A 192 7.55 10.86 -8.05
N TRP A 193 8.08 11.66 -7.12
CA TRP A 193 7.42 12.89 -6.67
C TRP A 193 7.19 13.89 -7.81
N ARG A 194 8.22 14.07 -8.65
CA ARG A 194 8.14 14.95 -9.82
C ARG A 194 7.15 14.42 -10.85
N LEU A 195 7.13 13.11 -11.06
CA LEU A 195 6.19 12.45 -11.96
C LEU A 195 4.75 12.67 -11.50
N ALA A 196 4.44 12.39 -10.22
CA ALA A 196 3.11 12.65 -9.67
C ALA A 196 2.70 14.12 -9.84
N ALA A 197 3.55 15.06 -9.44
CA ALA A 197 3.27 16.48 -9.57
C ALA A 197 3.03 16.90 -11.04
N ALA A 198 3.83 16.38 -11.97
CA ALA A 198 3.68 16.65 -13.40
C ALA A 198 2.39 16.05 -13.99
N LEU A 199 1.99 14.86 -13.55
CA LEU A 199 0.76 14.21 -14.01
C LEU A 199 -0.48 14.90 -13.44
N THR A 200 -0.50 15.19 -12.14
CA THR A 200 -1.61 15.88 -11.49
C THR A 200 -1.80 17.29 -12.04
N SER A 201 -0.71 18.05 -12.28
CA SER A 201 -0.79 19.38 -12.91
C SER A 201 -1.32 19.33 -14.35
N ARG A 202 -1.22 18.20 -15.02
CA ARG A 202 -1.82 17.93 -16.34
C ARG A 202 -3.24 17.37 -16.27
N GLY A 203 -3.84 17.30 -15.08
CA GLY A 203 -5.21 16.82 -14.87
C GLY A 203 -5.37 15.30 -14.86
N TYR A 204 -4.28 14.53 -14.83
CA TYR A 204 -4.39 13.08 -14.66
C TYR A 204 -4.88 12.74 -13.25
N GLN A 205 -5.78 11.77 -13.18
CA GLN A 205 -6.33 11.21 -11.95
C GLN A 205 -6.29 9.67 -12.04
N PRO A 206 -6.13 8.95 -10.91
CA PRO A 206 -6.33 7.51 -10.90
C PRO A 206 -7.78 7.16 -11.24
N ALA A 207 -8.01 5.96 -11.76
CA ALA A 207 -9.36 5.48 -11.99
C ALA A 207 -10.03 5.20 -10.64
N GLU A 208 -11.29 5.63 -10.47
CA GLU A 208 -11.99 5.37 -9.21
C GLU A 208 -12.22 3.87 -8.99
N PRO A 209 -12.00 3.36 -7.78
CA PRO A 209 -12.35 1.99 -7.43
C PRO A 209 -13.87 1.80 -7.53
N GLN A 210 -14.31 0.85 -8.33
CA GLN A 210 -15.73 0.54 -8.54
C GLN A 210 -15.99 -0.94 -8.35
N SER A 211 -17.10 -1.27 -7.70
CA SER A 211 -17.62 -2.63 -7.65
C SER A 211 -18.39 -2.92 -8.94
N PRO A 212 -18.19 -4.07 -9.62
CA PRO A 212 -18.98 -4.46 -10.78
C PRO A 212 -20.43 -4.82 -10.42
N PHE A 213 -20.74 -4.89 -9.12
CA PHE A 213 -22.07 -5.17 -8.59
C PHE A 213 -22.89 -3.90 -8.32
N GLU A 214 -22.36 -2.73 -8.66
CA GLU A 214 -23.00 -1.42 -8.52
C GLU A 214 -23.21 -0.71 -9.86
#